data_AF-A0A2C9LGV8-F1
#
_entry.id   AF-A0A2C9LGV8-F1
#
_cell.length_a   1.000
_cell.length_b   1.000
_cell.length_c   1.000
_cell.angle_alpha   90.00
_cell.angle_beta   90.00
_cell.angle_gamma   90.00
#
_symmetry.space_group_name_H-M   'P 1'
#
loop_
_entity.id
_entity.type
_entity.pdbx_description
1 polymer ?
#
loop_
_entity_poly.entity_id
_entity_poly.type
_entity_poly.pdbx_seq_one_letter_code
_entity_poly.pdbx_strand_id
1 'polypeptide(L)'
;MTSYKRVIQQNDKVINSLVEFSGLERWLVQNIVQYANQMPKVKGGEVDLLIFTAQMSRQFDINATHVIQIMYETIKRISKTKVMMVEDYARCVCMFLSDDLDLQIDYAFAVYDTKCDGLVKVGDMSTLLKVCVLSTDPNDETEAEDSLRDLEDFVLKIIENVSKEGLRLEAFRKLVKQNRLYLELFGQCFPSDKFKLRYKLNYSLPET
;
A
#
# COMPACT_ATOMS: atom_id res chain seq x y z
N MET A 1 19.16 6.10 33.32
CA MET A 1 18.72 4.69 33.15
C MET A 1 17.21 4.52 32.88
N THR A 2 16.34 5.43 33.32
CA THR A 2 14.86 5.33 33.15
C THR A 2 14.36 5.55 31.72
N SER A 3 15.08 6.32 30.89
CA SER A 3 14.69 6.62 29.51
C SER A 3 14.89 5.41 28.57
N TYR A 4 16.04 4.74 28.66
CA TYR A 4 16.37 3.60 27.80
C TYR A 4 15.42 2.40 27.99
N LYS A 5 15.05 2.09 29.25
CA LYS A 5 14.05 1.05 29.54
C LYS A 5 12.67 1.36 28.96
N ARG A 6 12.25 2.63 28.94
CA ARG A 6 10.97 3.02 28.33
C ARG A 6 10.99 2.86 26.82
N VAL A 7 12.09 3.22 26.15
CA VAL A 7 12.22 3.06 24.70
C VAL A 7 12.16 1.58 24.30
N ILE A 8 12.85 0.71 25.03
CA ILE A 8 12.77 -0.74 24.80
C ILE A 8 11.34 -1.26 24.99
N GLN A 9 10.69 -0.89 26.09
CA GLN A 9 9.32 -1.32 26.36
C GLN A 9 8.32 -0.80 25.32
N GLN A 10 8.52 0.41 24.81
CA GLN A 10 7.69 0.98 23.75
C GLN A 10 7.89 0.24 22.43
N ASN A 11 9.14 -0.05 22.06
CA ASN A 11 9.45 -0.84 20.86
C ASN A 11 8.84 -2.24 20.95
N ASP A 12 8.95 -2.92 22.09
CA ASP A 12 8.36 -4.25 22.28
C ASP A 12 6.83 -4.24 22.13
N LYS A 13 6.15 -3.19 22.60
CA LYS A 13 4.71 -3.02 22.40
C LYS A 13 4.36 -2.85 20.92
N VAL A 14 5.11 -2.02 20.19
CA VAL A 14 4.91 -1.83 18.75
C VAL A 14 5.13 -3.14 18.00
N ILE A 15 6.20 -3.86 18.31
CA ILE A 15 6.51 -5.16 17.69
C ILE A 15 5.38 -6.16 17.94
N ASN A 16 4.91 -6.30 19.19
CA ASN A 16 3.82 -7.24 19.51
C ASN A 16 2.54 -6.89 18.73
N SER A 17 2.17 -5.61 18.71
CA SER A 17 1.00 -5.13 17.96
C SER A 17 1.11 -5.42 16.46
N LEU A 18 2.30 -5.24 15.87
CA LEU A 18 2.52 -5.51 14.45
C LEU A 18 2.55 -7.02 14.12
N VAL A 19 3.04 -7.86 15.03
CA VAL A 19 2.95 -9.32 14.90
C VAL A 19 1.49 -9.77 14.90
N GLU A 20 0.70 -9.31 15.86
CA GLU A 20 -0.74 -9.63 15.95
C GLU A 20 -1.50 -9.12 14.71
N PHE A 21 -1.16 -7.92 14.23
CA PHE A 21 -1.80 -7.31 13.07
C PHE A 21 -1.50 -8.05 11.75
N SER A 22 -0.26 -8.51 11.56
CA SER A 22 0.19 -9.00 10.26
C SER A 22 0.29 -10.53 10.15
N GLY A 23 0.35 -11.24 11.28
CA GLY A 23 0.63 -12.67 11.33
C GLY A 23 2.09 -13.03 11.02
N LEU A 24 2.97 -12.05 10.87
CA LEU A 24 4.39 -12.27 10.55
C LEU A 24 5.20 -12.74 11.76
N GLU A 25 6.29 -13.45 11.49
CA GLU A 25 7.22 -13.87 12.53
C GLU A 25 7.83 -12.68 13.27
N ARG A 26 7.95 -12.79 14.60
CA ARG A 26 8.40 -11.69 15.46
C ARG A 26 9.75 -11.11 15.04
N TRP A 27 10.71 -11.97 14.66
CA TRP A 27 12.05 -11.52 14.27
C TRP A 27 12.00 -10.67 12.99
N LEU A 28 11.11 -10.99 12.05
CA LEU A 28 10.96 -10.22 10.81
C LEU A 28 10.36 -8.85 11.12
N VAL A 29 9.34 -8.81 11.98
CA VAL A 29 8.73 -7.56 12.45
C VAL A 29 9.76 -6.71 13.21
N GLN A 30 10.60 -7.32 14.05
CA GLN A 30 11.70 -6.64 14.73
C GLN A 30 12.65 -5.98 13.73
N ASN A 31 13.06 -6.70 12.68
CA ASN A 31 13.97 -6.17 11.66
C ASN A 31 13.32 -5.06 10.83
N ILE A 32 12.03 -5.17 10.50
CA ILE A 32 11.24 -4.11 9.85
C ILE A 32 11.24 -2.85 10.72
N VAL A 33 10.93 -2.97 12.01
CA VAL A 33 10.89 -1.83 12.94
C VAL A 33 12.29 -1.24 13.13
N GLN A 34 13.33 -2.06 13.21
CA GLN A 34 14.71 -1.59 13.31
C GLN A 34 15.13 -0.82 12.05
N TYR A 35 14.84 -1.36 10.87
CA TYR A 35 15.10 -0.67 9.60
C TYR A 35 14.35 0.66 9.53
N ALA A 36 13.05 0.64 9.85
CA ALA A 36 12.22 1.84 9.85
C ALA A 36 12.78 2.92 10.80
N ASN A 37 13.33 2.51 11.95
CA ASN A 37 13.98 3.41 12.89
C ASN A 37 15.30 4.00 12.39
N GLN A 38 15.97 3.36 11.44
CA GLN A 38 17.22 3.86 10.83
C GLN A 38 16.98 4.70 9.57
N MET A 39 15.77 4.75 9.04
CA MET A 39 15.45 5.57 7.88
C MET A 39 15.76 7.05 8.15
N PRO A 40 16.15 7.83 7.11
CA PRO A 40 16.16 9.28 7.19
C PRO A 40 14.80 9.80 7.66
N LYS A 41 14.80 10.86 8.47
CA LYS A 41 13.59 11.46 9.03
C LYS A 41 13.71 12.98 8.94
N VAL A 42 12.59 13.66 8.77
CA VAL A 42 12.55 15.12 8.88
C VAL A 42 12.69 15.55 10.35
N LYS A 43 12.93 16.85 10.58
CA LYS A 43 12.96 17.42 11.93
C LYS A 43 11.61 17.15 12.61
N GLY A 44 11.59 16.29 13.62
CA GLY A 44 10.36 15.80 14.26
C GLY A 44 10.25 14.27 14.31
N GLY A 45 11.09 13.54 13.56
CA GLY A 45 11.10 12.07 13.56
C GLY A 45 10.10 11.44 12.59
N GLU A 46 9.44 12.25 11.77
CA GLU A 46 8.42 11.86 10.81
C GLU A 46 9.06 11.33 9.51
N VAL A 47 8.33 10.44 8.82
CA VAL A 47 8.63 9.96 7.47
C VAL A 47 7.86 10.85 6.50
N ASP A 48 8.53 11.75 5.79
CA ASP A 48 7.85 12.59 4.80
C ASP A 48 7.56 11.82 3.49
N LEU A 49 6.80 12.45 2.59
CA LEU A 49 6.43 11.83 1.32
C LEU A 49 7.65 11.53 0.44
N LEU A 50 8.72 12.33 0.51
CA LEU A 50 9.93 12.11 -0.28
C LEU A 50 10.66 10.84 0.19
N ILE A 51 10.82 10.68 1.51
CA ILE A 51 11.41 9.49 2.11
C ILE A 51 10.54 8.27 1.78
N PHE A 52 9.22 8.38 1.98
CA PHE A 52 8.28 7.29 1.66
C PHE A 52 8.37 6.88 0.19
N THR A 53 8.40 7.85 -0.74
CA THR A 53 8.56 7.61 -2.18
C THR A 53 9.85 6.88 -2.49
N ALA A 54 10.98 7.34 -1.93
CA ALA A 54 12.27 6.67 -2.12
C ALA A 54 12.24 5.22 -1.63
N GLN A 55 11.54 4.94 -0.51
CA GLN A 55 11.40 3.59 0.00
C GLN A 55 10.49 2.71 -0.88
N MET A 56 9.36 3.24 -1.36
CA MET A 56 8.46 2.51 -2.26
C MET A 56 9.17 2.11 -3.56
N SER A 57 9.91 3.02 -4.18
CA SER A 57 10.68 2.71 -5.39
C SER A 57 11.82 1.73 -5.11
N ARG A 58 12.67 2.00 -4.10
CA ARG A 58 13.88 1.21 -3.88
C ARG A 58 13.59 -0.21 -3.38
N GLN A 59 12.65 -0.35 -2.45
CA GLN A 59 12.39 -1.62 -1.77
C GLN A 59 11.34 -2.47 -2.47
N PHE A 60 10.35 -1.83 -3.11
CA PHE A 60 9.13 -2.47 -3.56
C PHE A 60 8.82 -2.29 -5.05
N ASP A 61 9.61 -1.49 -5.77
CA ASP A 61 9.44 -1.20 -7.19
C ASP A 61 8.05 -0.63 -7.52
N ILE A 62 7.53 0.19 -6.59
CA ILE A 62 6.34 0.99 -6.81
C ILE A 62 6.84 2.38 -7.16
N ASN A 63 6.63 2.80 -8.41
CA ASN A 63 7.24 4.01 -8.98
C ASN A 63 6.22 5.07 -9.41
N ALA A 64 4.94 4.72 -9.50
CA ALA A 64 3.89 5.66 -9.88
C ALA A 64 3.67 6.69 -8.76
N THR A 65 4.18 7.91 -8.94
CA THR A 65 4.15 9.00 -7.94
C THR A 65 2.76 9.24 -7.39
N HIS A 66 1.73 9.23 -8.24
CA HIS A 66 0.35 9.45 -7.81
C HIS A 66 -0.14 8.33 -6.88
N VAL A 67 0.18 7.07 -7.19
CA VAL A 67 -0.20 5.92 -6.35
C VAL A 67 0.50 6.00 -5.00
N ILE A 68 1.81 6.29 -4.99
CA ILE A 68 2.58 6.47 -3.76
C ILE A 68 1.98 7.57 -2.88
N GLN A 69 1.56 8.69 -3.49
CA GLN A 69 0.91 9.79 -2.77
C GLN A 69 -0.43 9.35 -2.15
N ILE A 70 -1.27 8.61 -2.88
CA ILE A 70 -2.53 8.08 -2.35
C ILE A 70 -2.26 7.09 -1.22
N MET A 71 -1.27 6.21 -1.37
CA MET A 71 -0.86 5.26 -0.32
C MET A 71 -0.40 5.99 0.93
N TYR A 72 0.44 7.02 0.79
CA TYR A 72 0.93 7.84 1.90
C TYR A 72 -0.20 8.49 2.70
N GLU A 73 -1.15 9.13 2.01
CA GLU A 73 -2.32 9.74 2.65
C GLU A 73 -3.29 8.71 3.24
N THR A 74 -3.42 7.55 2.59
CA THR A 74 -4.26 6.43 3.08
C THR A 74 -3.70 5.86 4.38
N ILE A 75 -2.39 5.67 4.49
CA ILE A 75 -1.74 5.17 5.71
C ILE A 75 -1.95 6.17 6.86
N LYS A 76 -1.73 7.47 6.63
CA LYS A 76 -2.00 8.52 7.63
C LYS A 76 -3.45 8.52 8.09
N ARG A 77 -4.39 8.34 7.16
CA ARG A 77 -5.83 8.24 7.45
C ARG A 77 -6.15 7.02 8.31
N ILE A 78 -5.64 5.84 7.96
CA ILE A 78 -5.84 4.59 8.71
C ILE A 78 -5.30 4.74 10.14
N SER A 79 -4.11 5.31 10.28
CA SER A 79 -3.47 5.57 11.58
C SER A 79 -4.07 6.75 12.33
N LYS A 80 -4.95 7.54 11.69
CA LYS A 80 -5.56 8.76 12.23
C LYS A 80 -4.51 9.80 12.66
N THR A 81 -3.41 9.87 11.92
CA THR A 81 -2.29 10.78 12.17
C THR A 81 -2.22 11.88 11.11
N LYS A 82 -1.72 13.07 11.50
CA LYS A 82 -1.47 14.17 10.55
C LYS A 82 -0.17 13.98 9.76
N VAL A 83 0.73 13.18 10.30
CA VAL A 83 2.09 12.94 9.81
C VAL A 83 2.36 11.44 9.87
N MET A 84 3.15 10.92 8.95
CA MET A 84 3.49 9.50 8.95
C MET A 84 4.64 9.25 9.94
N MET A 85 4.40 8.39 10.92
CA MET A 85 5.41 7.97 11.88
C MET A 85 6.14 6.72 11.39
N VAL A 86 7.23 6.37 12.07
CA VAL A 86 8.03 5.16 11.76
C VAL A 86 7.18 3.89 11.88
N GLU A 87 6.30 3.85 12.87
CA GLU A 87 5.36 2.76 13.10
C GLU A 87 4.36 2.60 11.95
N ASP A 88 3.95 3.70 11.33
CA ASP A 88 3.03 3.69 10.18
C ASP A 88 3.70 3.07 8.95
N TYR A 89 4.96 3.43 8.68
CA TYR A 89 5.76 2.79 7.65
C TYR A 89 5.96 1.30 7.93
N ALA A 90 6.35 0.94 9.17
CA ALA A 90 6.55 -0.45 9.55
C ALA A 90 5.26 -1.28 9.39
N ARG A 91 4.11 -0.70 9.76
CA ARG A 91 2.78 -1.30 9.56
C ARG A 91 2.48 -1.54 8.08
N CYS A 92 2.77 -0.57 7.21
CA CYS A 92 2.62 -0.71 5.77
C CYS A 92 3.45 -1.88 5.22
N VAL A 93 4.73 -1.98 5.60
CA VAL A 93 5.60 -3.09 5.19
C VAL A 93 5.09 -4.43 5.72
N CYS A 94 4.64 -4.50 6.98
CA CYS A 94 4.07 -5.72 7.54
C CYS A 94 2.80 -6.15 6.78
N MET A 95 1.96 -5.20 6.36
CA MET A 95 0.77 -5.46 5.55
C MET A 95 1.14 -5.98 4.15
N PHE A 96 2.18 -5.44 3.49
CA PHE A 96 2.65 -5.97 2.21
C PHE A 96 3.13 -7.42 2.28
N LEU A 97 3.79 -7.78 3.38
CA LEU A 97 4.40 -9.09 3.56
C LEU A 97 3.47 -10.14 4.18
N SER A 98 2.34 -9.71 4.74
CA SER A 98 1.30 -10.56 5.31
C SER A 98 0.65 -11.44 4.24
N ASP A 99 0.27 -12.65 4.63
CA ASP A 99 -0.49 -13.58 3.78
C ASP A 99 -2.02 -13.47 4.02
N ASP A 100 -2.44 -12.58 4.94
CA ASP A 100 -3.86 -12.31 5.20
C ASP A 100 -4.48 -11.52 4.04
N LEU A 101 -5.26 -12.23 3.23
CA LEU A 101 -5.96 -11.64 2.09
C LEU A 101 -7.04 -10.64 2.51
N ASP A 102 -7.73 -10.86 3.63
CA ASP A 102 -8.77 -9.93 4.08
C ASP A 102 -8.16 -8.60 4.52
N LEU A 103 -6.99 -8.64 5.17
CA LEU A 103 -6.18 -7.46 5.49
C LEU A 103 -5.72 -6.71 4.22
N GLN A 104 -5.27 -7.45 3.21
CA GLN A 104 -4.85 -6.85 1.94
C GLN A 104 -6.02 -6.20 1.19
N ILE A 105 -7.19 -6.85 1.18
CA ILE A 105 -8.41 -6.32 0.57
C ILE A 105 -8.81 -4.99 1.23
N ASP A 106 -8.78 -4.93 2.56
CA ASP A 106 -9.14 -3.72 3.31
C ASP A 106 -8.20 -2.56 2.97
N TYR A 107 -6.90 -2.83 2.90
CA TYR A 107 -5.92 -1.83 2.52
C TYR A 107 -6.10 -1.34 1.08
N ALA A 108 -6.22 -2.28 0.13
CA ALA A 108 -6.37 -1.94 -1.29
C ALA A 108 -7.63 -1.10 -1.53
N PHE A 109 -8.76 -1.49 -0.92
CA PHE A 109 -9.98 -0.71 -0.99
C PHE A 109 -9.81 0.68 -0.39
N ALA A 110 -9.12 0.81 0.74
CA ALA A 110 -8.85 2.10 1.35
C ALA A 110 -7.98 3.01 0.46
N VAL A 111 -7.09 2.44 -0.35
CA VAL A 111 -6.31 3.19 -1.36
C VAL A 111 -7.23 3.66 -2.50
N TYR A 112 -8.17 2.83 -2.94
CA TYR A 112 -9.08 3.15 -4.04
C TYR A 112 -10.21 4.10 -3.65
N ASP A 113 -10.71 4.03 -2.42
CA ASP A 113 -11.72 4.94 -1.87
C ASP A 113 -11.09 6.28 -1.46
N THR A 114 -10.65 7.03 -2.46
CA THR A 114 -10.00 8.34 -2.29
C THR A 114 -10.90 9.37 -1.62
N LYS A 115 -12.23 9.25 -1.76
CA LYS A 115 -13.24 10.12 -1.13
C LYS A 115 -13.63 9.69 0.29
N CYS A 116 -13.29 8.48 0.69
CA CYS A 116 -13.57 7.91 2.00
C CYS A 116 -15.08 7.84 2.30
N ASP A 117 -15.90 7.61 1.27
CA ASP A 117 -17.36 7.48 1.40
C ASP A 117 -17.84 6.01 1.37
N GLY A 118 -16.90 5.07 1.31
CA GLY A 118 -17.16 3.63 1.26
C GLY A 118 -17.59 3.13 -0.12
N LEU A 119 -17.44 3.94 -1.18
CA LEU A 119 -17.86 3.61 -2.53
C LEU A 119 -16.88 4.17 -3.58
N VAL A 120 -16.17 3.27 -4.27
CA VAL A 120 -15.43 3.64 -5.48
C VAL A 120 -16.42 3.74 -6.64
N LYS A 121 -16.85 4.97 -6.97
CA LYS A 121 -17.80 5.20 -8.05
C LYS A 121 -17.14 4.99 -9.41
N VAL A 122 -17.93 4.53 -10.37
CA VAL A 122 -17.51 4.36 -11.78
C VAL A 122 -16.80 5.60 -12.32
N GLY A 123 -17.39 6.79 -12.13
CA GLY A 123 -16.81 8.05 -12.60
C GLY A 123 -15.50 8.46 -11.93
N ASP A 124 -15.11 7.82 -10.82
CA ASP A 124 -13.86 8.10 -10.12
C ASP A 124 -12.74 7.13 -10.53
N MET A 125 -13.07 6.03 -11.24
CA MET A 125 -12.13 4.98 -11.63
C MET A 125 -11.13 5.46 -12.68
N SER A 126 -11.54 6.35 -13.59
CA SER A 126 -10.68 6.95 -14.60
C SER A 126 -9.41 7.55 -13.99
N THR A 127 -9.54 8.24 -12.86
CA THR A 127 -8.40 8.87 -12.18
C THR A 127 -7.44 7.83 -11.63
N LEU A 128 -7.96 6.72 -11.09
CA LEU A 128 -7.14 5.61 -10.60
C LEU A 128 -6.44 4.88 -11.75
N LEU A 129 -7.15 4.60 -12.84
CA LEU A 129 -6.64 3.83 -13.98
C LEU A 129 -5.66 4.60 -14.86
N LYS A 130 -5.73 5.94 -14.88
CA LYS A 130 -4.76 6.80 -15.59
C LYS A 130 -3.31 6.50 -15.26
N VAL A 131 -3.02 6.07 -14.03
CA VAL A 131 -1.65 5.73 -13.60
C VAL A 131 -1.11 4.44 -14.24
N CYS A 132 -1.99 3.64 -14.83
CA CYS A 132 -1.65 2.37 -15.48
C CYS A 132 -1.41 2.51 -16.99
N VAL A 133 -1.75 3.67 -17.58
CA VAL A 133 -1.61 3.92 -19.02
C VAL A 133 -0.28 4.63 -19.29
N LEU A 134 0.49 4.08 -20.22
CA LEU A 134 1.73 4.68 -20.71
C LEU A 134 1.50 5.12 -22.15
N SER A 135 1.78 6.39 -22.46
CA SER A 135 1.81 6.86 -23.85
C SER A 135 3.10 6.39 -24.51
N THR A 136 3.00 5.75 -25.67
CA THR A 136 4.18 5.33 -26.44
C THR A 136 4.78 6.54 -27.18
N ASP A 137 3.93 7.45 -27.66
CA ASP A 137 4.33 8.78 -28.15
C ASP A 137 3.85 9.88 -27.19
N PRO A 138 4.76 10.68 -26.58
CA PRO A 138 4.38 11.81 -25.73
C PRO A 138 3.58 12.91 -26.45
N ASN A 139 3.60 12.93 -27.80
CA ASN A 139 2.91 13.92 -28.61
C ASN A 139 1.55 13.43 -29.14
N ASP A 140 1.23 12.15 -28.95
CA ASP A 140 -0.06 11.58 -29.30
C ASP A 140 -0.91 11.43 -28.04
N GLU A 141 -1.58 12.52 -27.67
CA GLU A 141 -2.52 12.53 -26.54
C GLU A 141 -3.70 11.57 -26.77
N THR A 142 -4.02 11.21 -28.01
CA THR A 142 -5.18 10.36 -28.34
C THR A 142 -4.93 8.89 -28.04
N GLU A 143 -3.69 8.38 -28.23
CA GLU A 143 -3.32 7.00 -27.92
C GLU A 143 -3.58 6.65 -26.44
N ALA A 144 -3.22 7.56 -25.53
CA ALA A 144 -3.38 7.36 -24.10
C ALA A 144 -4.84 7.43 -23.66
N GLU A 145 -5.62 8.33 -24.26
CA GLU A 145 -7.05 8.44 -23.97
C GLU A 145 -7.82 7.20 -24.43
N ASP A 146 -7.52 6.68 -25.62
CA ASP A 146 -8.18 5.47 -26.12
C ASP A 146 -7.78 4.23 -25.31
N SER A 147 -6.50 4.11 -24.96
CA SER A 147 -6.01 3.03 -24.06
C SER A 147 -6.67 3.09 -22.68
N LEU A 148 -6.89 4.30 -22.16
CA LEU A 148 -7.60 4.49 -20.89
C LEU A 148 -9.06 4.06 -21.00
N ARG A 149 -9.76 4.45 -22.08
CA ARG A 149 -11.16 4.05 -22.31
C ARG A 149 -11.31 2.54 -22.40
N ASP A 150 -10.42 1.87 -23.13
CA ASP A 150 -10.43 0.41 -23.23
C ASP A 150 -10.22 -0.28 -21.87
N LEU A 151 -9.31 0.26 -21.04
CA LEU A 151 -9.06 -0.23 -19.69
C LEU A 151 -10.26 0.03 -18.76
N GLU A 152 -10.86 1.21 -18.84
CA GLU A 152 -12.08 1.55 -18.11
C GLU A 152 -13.23 0.60 -18.47
N ASP A 153 -13.49 0.38 -19.75
CA ASP A 153 -14.52 -0.54 -20.23
C ASP A 153 -14.29 -1.98 -19.76
N PHE A 154 -13.03 -2.43 -19.70
CA PHE A 154 -12.68 -3.74 -19.16
C PHE A 154 -13.00 -3.84 -17.66
N VAL A 155 -12.56 -2.85 -16.87
CA VAL A 155 -12.80 -2.80 -15.42
C VAL A 155 -14.29 -2.68 -15.11
N LEU A 156 -15.04 -1.90 -15.90
CA LEU A 156 -16.49 -1.75 -15.75
C LEU A 156 -17.22 -3.07 -15.95
N LYS A 157 -16.87 -3.84 -16.98
CA LYS A 157 -17.45 -5.17 -17.21
C LYS A 157 -17.22 -6.11 -16.01
N ILE A 158 -16.08 -6.00 -15.32
CA ILE A 158 -15.82 -6.77 -14.10
C ILE A 158 -16.75 -6.32 -12.96
N ILE A 159 -16.92 -5.02 -12.76
CA ILE A 159 -17.67 -4.45 -11.64
C ILE A 159 -19.18 -4.59 -11.83
N GLU A 160 -19.69 -4.43 -13.04
CA GLU A 160 -21.12 -4.58 -13.38
C GLU A 160 -21.68 -5.96 -13.01
N ASN A 161 -20.82 -7.00 -13.00
CA ASN A 161 -21.18 -8.34 -12.54
C ASN A 161 -21.50 -8.40 -11.03
N VAL A 162 -21.13 -7.36 -10.27
CA VAL A 162 -21.24 -7.34 -8.80
C VAL A 162 -22.04 -6.13 -8.30
N SER A 163 -22.00 -4.98 -8.97
CA SER A 163 -22.70 -3.77 -8.55
C SER A 163 -22.93 -2.79 -9.72
N LYS A 164 -24.06 -2.08 -9.69
CA LYS A 164 -24.41 -1.04 -10.67
C LYS A 164 -24.01 0.37 -10.25
N GLU A 165 -23.73 0.60 -8.97
CA GLU A 165 -23.47 1.95 -8.41
C GLU A 165 -21.97 2.27 -8.27
N GLY A 166 -21.10 1.30 -8.57
CA GLY A 166 -19.68 1.32 -8.21
C GLY A 166 -19.35 0.25 -7.18
N LEU A 167 -18.13 0.28 -6.66
CA LEU A 167 -17.56 -0.81 -5.89
C LEU A 167 -17.52 -0.46 -4.41
N ARG A 168 -18.29 -1.20 -3.60
CA ARG A 168 -18.20 -1.18 -2.13
C ARG A 168 -17.24 -2.26 -1.63
N LEU A 169 -16.75 -2.13 -0.40
CA LEU A 169 -15.80 -3.07 0.19
C LEU A 169 -16.26 -4.54 0.10
N GLU A 170 -17.52 -4.84 0.42
CA GLU A 170 -18.03 -6.21 0.36
C GLU A 170 -18.05 -6.80 -1.06
N ALA A 171 -18.41 -5.97 -2.05
CA ALA A 171 -18.39 -6.36 -3.46
C ALA A 171 -16.95 -6.56 -3.95
N PHE A 172 -16.04 -5.66 -3.57
CA PHE A 172 -14.62 -5.78 -3.86
C PHE A 172 -14.02 -7.04 -3.23
N ARG A 173 -14.32 -7.30 -1.95
CA ARG A 173 -13.87 -8.51 -1.24
C ARG A 173 -14.33 -9.77 -1.96
N LYS A 174 -15.59 -9.82 -2.41
CA LYS A 174 -16.11 -10.95 -3.19
C LYS A 174 -15.35 -11.13 -4.50
N LEU A 175 -15.07 -10.05 -5.24
CA LEU A 175 -14.28 -10.07 -6.47
C LEU A 175 -12.87 -10.62 -6.22
N VAL A 176 -12.15 -10.06 -5.26
CA VAL A 176 -10.77 -10.47 -4.96
C VAL A 176 -10.71 -11.93 -4.49
N LYS A 177 -11.70 -12.41 -3.72
CA LYS A 177 -11.78 -13.81 -3.31
C LYS A 177 -12.08 -14.77 -4.47
N GLN A 178 -12.71 -14.29 -5.55
CA GLN A 178 -12.88 -15.08 -6.78
C GLN A 178 -11.59 -15.13 -7.61
N ASN A 179 -10.87 -14.01 -7.71
CA ASN A 179 -9.60 -13.94 -8.38
C ASN A 179 -8.69 -12.90 -7.69
N ARG A 180 -7.59 -13.38 -7.11
CA ARG A 180 -6.62 -12.56 -6.37
C ARG A 180 -6.04 -11.42 -7.22
N LEU A 181 -6.00 -11.55 -8.55
CA LEU A 181 -5.53 -10.48 -9.45
C LEU A 181 -6.36 -9.20 -9.32
N TYR A 182 -7.63 -9.30 -8.92
CA TYR A 182 -8.48 -8.12 -8.72
C TYR A 182 -8.09 -7.31 -7.47
N LEU A 183 -7.16 -7.79 -6.64
CA LEU A 183 -6.63 -7.00 -5.53
C LEU A 183 -6.01 -5.68 -6.04
N GLU A 184 -5.41 -5.72 -7.23
CA GLU A 184 -4.76 -4.58 -7.88
C GLU A 184 -5.56 -4.08 -9.11
N LEU A 185 -6.90 -4.20 -9.06
CA LEU A 185 -7.81 -3.89 -10.19
C LEU A 185 -7.64 -2.47 -10.75
N PHE A 186 -7.29 -1.50 -9.90
CA PHE A 186 -7.10 -0.10 -10.30
C PHE A 186 -5.63 0.32 -10.31
N GLY A 187 -4.71 -0.64 -10.38
CA GLY A 187 -3.27 -0.40 -10.42
C GLY A 187 -2.53 -0.92 -9.19
N GLN A 188 -1.20 -0.92 -9.33
CA GLN A 188 -0.28 -1.54 -8.38
C GLN A 188 -0.27 -0.79 -7.04
N CYS A 189 -0.77 -1.42 -5.98
CA CYS A 189 -0.70 -0.91 -4.61
C CYS A 189 0.07 -1.83 -3.67
N PHE A 190 0.60 -2.95 -4.19
CA PHE A 190 1.45 -3.89 -3.48
C PHE A 190 2.78 -4.11 -4.22
N PRO A 191 3.85 -4.48 -3.50
CA PRO A 191 5.03 -5.07 -4.14
C PRO A 191 4.68 -6.39 -4.80
N SER A 192 5.35 -6.69 -5.92
CA SER A 192 5.29 -8.04 -6.49
C SER A 192 5.97 -9.07 -5.56
N ASP A 193 5.65 -10.35 -5.74
CA ASP A 193 6.19 -11.44 -4.91
C ASP A 193 7.73 -11.48 -4.93
N LYS A 194 8.35 -11.10 -6.05
CA LYS A 194 9.80 -10.95 -6.18
C LYS A 194 10.36 -9.96 -5.16
N PHE A 195 9.75 -8.79 -5.02
CA PHE A 195 10.21 -7.76 -4.09
C PHE A 195 9.85 -8.08 -2.64
N LYS A 196 8.70 -8.73 -2.40
CA LYS A 196 8.37 -9.27 -1.06
C LYS A 196 9.41 -10.28 -0.60
N LEU A 197 9.78 -11.22 -1.47
CA LEU A 197 10.80 -12.23 -1.18
C LEU A 197 12.17 -11.58 -0.98
N ARG A 198 12.58 -10.65 -1.85
CA ARG A 198 13.85 -9.92 -1.69
C ARG A 198 13.91 -9.18 -0.37
N TYR A 199 12.82 -8.52 0.01
CA TYR A 199 12.73 -7.84 1.30
C TYR A 199 12.89 -8.84 2.44
N LYS A 200 12.08 -9.91 2.47
CA LYS A 200 12.21 -10.97 3.49
C LYS A 200 13.66 -11.48 3.56
N LEU A 201 14.30 -11.79 2.44
CA LEU A 201 15.68 -12.27 2.39
C LEU A 201 16.69 -11.28 2.99
N ASN A 202 16.66 -10.02 2.54
CA ASN A 202 17.56 -8.97 3.02
C ASN A 202 17.43 -8.69 4.52
N TYR A 203 16.25 -8.93 5.09
CA TYR A 203 15.99 -8.73 6.52
C TYR A 203 15.80 -10.06 7.28
N SER A 204 16.11 -11.21 6.67
CA SER A 204 15.99 -12.55 7.29
C SER A 204 17.27 -13.11 7.85
N LEU A 205 18.39 -12.48 7.57
CA LEU A 205 19.67 -12.87 8.11
C LEU A 205 20.23 -11.69 8.90
N PRO A 206 20.54 -11.85 10.20
CA PRO A 206 21.43 -10.90 10.85
C PRO A 206 22.72 -10.91 10.02
N GLU A 207 23.19 -9.75 9.59
CA GLU A 207 24.56 -9.62 9.11
C GLU A 207 25.47 -10.21 10.20
N THR A 208 26.07 -11.36 9.89
CA THR A 208 27.05 -12.05 10.73
C THR A 208 28.28 -11.19 10.98
#